data_AF-A0A0M2M2Y5-F1
#
_entry.id   AF-A0A0M2M2Y5-F1
#
_cell.length_a   1.000
_cell.length_b   1.000
_cell.length_c   1.000
_cell.angle_alpha   90.00
_cell.angle_beta   90.00
_cell.angle_gamma   90.00
#
_symmetry.space_group_name_H-M   'P 1'
#
loop_
_entity.id
_entity.type
_entity.pdbx_description
1 polymer ?
#
loop_
_entity_poly.entity_id
_entity_poly.type
_entity_poly.pdbx_seq_one_letter_code
_entity_poly.pdbx_strand_id
1 'polypeptide(L)'
;MPAQEEDLPILIFLAVGAVVLVLIVVLGVRSSRRKNRATEPSYGLTAQWDAGQPLLATSSMNAYDGKRQWEIFQQRFVPGTEVPGLPLGDPSGKELPVERGALRVSRVAREVREGYPNARVGFVAYFAPYEQSEFPMALPAGGRGIARVELDGAGVRVLAADGSLAWDAAWADCKVAGREATIRVHNGRSQLEFERDRTPDHRTLEAVLVKYGSYWPMGAV
;
A
#
# COMPACT_ATOMS: atom_id res chain seq x y z
N MET A 1 -4.38 18.00 -74.20
CA MET A 1 -3.55 18.10 -72.99
C MET A 1 -4.16 17.20 -71.91
N PRO A 2 -3.75 15.92 -71.81
CA PRO A 2 -4.19 14.99 -70.79
C PRO A 2 -2.97 14.55 -69.97
N ALA A 3 -2.56 15.35 -68.97
CA ALA A 3 -1.45 14.99 -68.08
C ALA A 3 -1.89 14.87 -66.61
N GLN A 4 -3.19 15.04 -66.32
CA GLN A 4 -3.69 15.05 -64.95
C GLN A 4 -4.32 13.72 -64.50
N GLU A 5 -4.71 12.82 -65.41
CA GLU A 5 -5.40 11.57 -65.03
C GLU A 5 -4.46 10.43 -64.62
N GLU A 6 -3.22 10.39 -65.13
CA GLU A 6 -2.24 9.33 -64.82
C GLU A 6 -1.56 9.51 -63.46
N ASP A 7 -1.46 10.74 -62.95
CA ASP A 7 -0.80 11.07 -61.68
C ASP A 7 -1.72 10.92 -60.46
N LEU A 8 -3.04 10.94 -60.67
CA LEU A 8 -4.04 10.81 -59.61
C LEU A 8 -3.90 9.50 -58.78
N PRO A 9 -3.77 8.29 -59.39
CA PRO A 9 -3.59 7.07 -58.63
C PRO A 9 -2.27 7.03 -57.85
N ILE A 10 -1.20 7.64 -58.38
CA ILE A 10 0.11 7.72 -57.72
C ILE A 10 0.04 8.65 -56.50
N LEU A 11 -0.63 9.79 -56.64
CA LEU A 11 -0.88 10.74 -55.54
C LEU A 11 -1.71 10.11 -54.42
N ILE A 12 -2.77 9.35 -54.76
CA ILE A 12 -3.59 8.64 -53.78
C ILE A 12 -2.75 7.59 -53.04
N PHE A 13 -1.93 6.82 -53.75
CA PHE A 13 -1.07 5.81 -53.13
C PHE A 13 -0.05 6.43 -52.16
N LEU A 14 0.59 7.54 -52.55
CA LEU A 14 1.49 8.30 -51.68
C LEU A 14 0.77 8.88 -50.46
N ALA A 15 -0.42 9.44 -50.64
CA ALA A 15 -1.22 9.99 -49.54
C ALA A 15 -1.62 8.89 -48.55
N VAL A 16 -2.09 7.73 -49.02
CA VAL A 16 -2.43 6.58 -48.17
C VAL A 16 -1.18 6.05 -47.46
N GLY A 17 -0.06 5.92 -48.17
CA GLY A 17 1.21 5.50 -47.58
C GLY A 17 1.67 6.44 -46.45
N ALA A 18 1.57 7.74 -46.65
CA ALA A 18 1.91 8.73 -45.64
C ALA A 18 0.98 8.62 -44.41
N VAL A 19 -0.33 8.45 -44.60
CA VAL A 19 -1.29 8.31 -43.51
C VAL A 19 -1.03 7.05 -42.69
N VAL A 20 -0.75 5.92 -43.34
CA VAL A 20 -0.40 4.66 -42.64
C VAL A 20 0.86 4.82 -41.82
N LEU A 21 1.88 5.49 -42.36
CA LEU A 21 3.15 5.70 -41.67
C LEU A 21 2.98 6.61 -40.44
N VAL A 22 2.18 7.67 -40.55
CA VAL A 22 1.80 8.52 -39.41
C VAL A 22 1.06 7.71 -38.35
N LEU A 23 0.10 6.86 -38.73
CA LEU A 23 -0.64 6.01 -37.81
C LEU A 23 0.27 5.04 -37.04
N ILE A 24 1.22 4.40 -37.72
CA ILE A 24 2.19 3.50 -37.08
C ILE A 24 3.04 4.25 -36.06
N VAL A 25 3.53 5.45 -36.42
CA VAL A 25 4.32 6.28 -35.50
C VAL A 25 3.49 6.71 -34.29
N VAL A 26 2.26 7.19 -34.48
CA VAL A 26 1.38 7.62 -33.38
C VAL A 26 1.03 6.45 -32.47
N LEU A 27 0.69 5.29 -33.02
CA LEU A 27 0.38 4.07 -32.25
C LEU A 27 1.63 3.54 -31.53
N GLY A 28 2.79 3.57 -32.17
CA GLY A 28 4.08 3.20 -31.59
C GLY A 28 4.46 4.10 -30.41
N VAL A 29 4.38 5.43 -30.58
CA VAL A 29 4.65 6.41 -29.53
C VAL A 29 3.65 6.29 -28.39
N ARG A 30 2.35 6.12 -28.68
CA ARG A 30 1.32 5.95 -27.65
C ARG A 30 1.52 4.63 -26.88
N SER A 31 1.88 3.55 -27.56
CA SER A 31 2.21 2.26 -26.96
C SER A 31 3.45 2.35 -26.07
N SER A 32 4.52 3.00 -26.56
CA SER A 32 5.75 3.21 -25.78
C SER A 32 5.52 4.10 -24.56
N ARG A 33 4.77 5.20 -24.70
CA ARG A 33 4.41 6.07 -23.56
C ARG A 33 3.57 5.33 -22.53
N ARG A 34 2.65 4.46 -22.98
CA ARG A 34 1.85 3.61 -22.08
C ARG A 34 2.72 2.58 -21.35
N LYS A 35 3.70 1.99 -22.02
CA LYS A 35 4.68 1.07 -21.40
C LYS A 35 5.57 1.78 -20.39
N ASN A 36 6.09 2.96 -20.71
CA ASN A 36 6.95 3.74 -19.80
C ASN A 36 6.18 4.23 -18.56
N ARG A 37 4.93 4.69 -18.73
CA ARG A 37 4.05 5.02 -17.60
C ARG A 37 3.75 3.82 -16.70
N ALA A 38 3.83 2.59 -17.22
CA ALA A 38 3.63 1.37 -16.43
C ALA A 38 4.89 0.93 -15.65
N THR A 39 6.03 1.57 -15.89
CA THR A 39 7.31 1.28 -15.19
C THR A 39 7.74 2.40 -14.25
N GLU A 40 7.19 3.60 -14.38
CA GLU A 40 7.49 4.72 -13.48
C GLU A 40 6.60 4.69 -12.23
N PRO A 41 7.15 5.03 -11.04
CA PRO A 41 6.35 5.23 -9.84
C PRO A 41 5.32 6.33 -10.04
N SER A 42 4.04 6.03 -9.86
CA SER A 42 2.95 7.01 -9.93
C SER A 42 2.57 7.59 -8.56
N TYR A 43 3.37 7.32 -7.53
CA TYR A 43 3.12 7.73 -6.15
C TYR A 43 4.16 8.73 -5.64
N GLY A 44 3.69 9.66 -4.81
CA GLY A 44 4.57 10.45 -3.94
C GLY A 44 5.03 9.63 -2.74
N LEU A 45 6.16 10.00 -2.14
CA LEU A 45 6.65 9.43 -0.88
C LEU A 45 6.63 10.51 0.20
N THR A 46 6.25 10.14 1.41
CA THR A 46 6.23 11.04 2.56
C THR A 46 6.68 10.28 3.79
N ALA A 47 7.59 10.90 4.55
CA ALA A 47 7.98 10.40 5.86
C ALA A 47 6.86 10.71 6.86
N GLN A 48 6.42 9.72 7.61
CA GLN A 48 5.32 9.83 8.57
C GLN A 48 5.66 9.08 9.86
N TRP A 49 4.86 9.33 10.89
CA TRP A 49 4.90 8.61 12.15
C TRP A 49 3.58 7.87 12.34
N ASP A 50 3.68 6.58 12.65
CA ASP A 50 2.52 5.76 12.99
C ASP A 50 2.91 4.74 14.05
N ALA A 51 1.99 4.43 14.98
CA ALA A 51 2.25 3.58 16.15
C ALA A 51 3.58 3.89 16.88
N GLY A 52 4.00 5.15 16.95
CA GLY A 52 5.21 5.58 17.66
C GLY A 52 6.53 5.32 16.94
N GLN A 53 6.51 4.95 15.66
CA GLN A 53 7.71 4.73 14.85
C GLN A 53 7.67 5.52 13.54
N PRO A 54 8.83 5.87 12.99
CA PRO A 54 8.90 6.47 11.68
C PRO A 54 8.69 5.44 10.56
N LEU A 55 8.07 5.88 9.47
CA LEU A 55 7.86 5.08 8.27
C LEU A 55 7.89 5.95 7.01
N LEU A 56 8.05 5.29 5.86
CA LEU A 56 7.83 5.91 4.55
C LEU A 56 6.52 5.42 3.96
N ALA A 57 5.57 6.33 3.77
CA ALA A 57 4.28 6.04 3.18
C ALA A 57 4.18 6.63 1.77
N THR A 58 3.45 5.94 0.89
CA THR A 58 3.10 6.48 -0.42
C THR A 58 1.89 7.41 -0.35
N SER A 59 1.69 8.23 -1.37
CA SER A 59 0.37 8.79 -1.65
C SER A 59 -0.65 7.68 -1.96
N SER A 60 -1.93 7.97 -1.76
CA SER A 60 -3.00 7.03 -2.10
C SER A 60 -3.08 6.83 -3.62
N MET A 61 -3.22 5.59 -4.05
CA MET A 61 -3.34 5.22 -5.47
C MET A 61 -4.62 4.44 -5.72
N ASN A 62 -5.11 4.49 -6.95
CA ASN A 62 -6.19 3.63 -7.38
C ASN A 62 -5.76 2.14 -7.28
N ALA A 63 -6.63 1.30 -6.71
CA ALA A 63 -6.37 -0.13 -6.57
C ALA A 63 -6.11 -0.86 -7.90
N TYR A 64 -6.69 -0.40 -9.02
CA TYR A 64 -6.48 -0.98 -10.36
C TYR A 64 -5.00 -0.90 -10.79
N ASP A 65 -4.34 0.24 -10.57
CA ASP A 65 -2.92 0.43 -10.84
C ASP A 65 -2.03 -0.11 -9.71
N GLY A 66 -2.62 -0.31 -8.53
CA GLY A 66 -1.93 -0.66 -7.29
C GLY A 66 -1.14 -1.96 -7.34
N LYS A 67 -1.54 -2.96 -8.16
CA LYS A 67 -0.75 -4.21 -8.27
C LYS A 67 0.63 -3.95 -8.87
N ARG A 68 0.69 -3.22 -9.99
CA ARG A 68 1.96 -2.94 -10.66
C ARG A 68 2.82 -1.98 -9.85
N GLN A 69 2.19 -0.94 -9.29
CA GLN A 69 2.90 0.02 -8.43
C GLN A 69 3.44 -0.64 -7.16
N TRP A 70 2.75 -1.66 -6.63
CA TRP A 70 3.26 -2.46 -5.52
C TRP A 70 4.53 -3.23 -5.89
N GLU A 71 4.56 -3.88 -7.05
CA GLU A 71 5.78 -4.57 -7.53
C GLU A 71 6.97 -3.60 -7.66
N ILE A 72 6.73 -2.41 -8.22
CA ILE A 72 7.74 -1.34 -8.33
C ILE A 72 8.21 -0.90 -6.94
N PHE A 73 7.27 -0.73 -6.00
CA PHE A 73 7.59 -0.35 -4.62
C PHE A 73 8.44 -1.41 -3.92
N GLN A 74 8.08 -2.70 -4.04
CA GLN A 74 8.85 -3.81 -3.49
C GLN A 74 10.27 -3.87 -4.06
N GLN A 75 10.44 -3.61 -5.37
CA GLN A 75 11.76 -3.57 -6.00
C GLN A 75 12.60 -2.38 -5.53
N ARG A 76 11.97 -1.23 -5.25
CA ARG A 76 12.66 -0.03 -4.76
C ARG A 76 13.04 -0.14 -3.28
N PHE A 77 12.19 -0.75 -2.47
CA PHE A 77 12.35 -0.85 -1.01
C PHE A 77 12.46 -2.31 -0.56
N VAL A 78 13.33 -3.08 -1.22
CA VAL A 78 13.69 -4.42 -0.76
C VAL A 78 14.21 -4.33 0.68
N PRO A 79 13.82 -5.25 1.60
CA PRO A 79 14.43 -5.32 2.92
C PRO A 79 15.96 -5.32 2.86
N GLY A 80 16.59 -4.47 3.67
CA GLY A 80 18.02 -4.18 3.64
C GLY A 80 18.39 -2.88 2.89
N THR A 81 17.52 -2.35 2.04
CA THR A 81 17.76 -1.08 1.35
C THR A 81 17.93 0.06 2.34
N GLU A 82 19.00 0.83 2.15
CA GLU A 82 19.29 2.03 2.93
C GLU A 82 18.54 3.25 2.40
N VAL A 83 17.81 3.92 3.29
CA VAL A 83 17.10 5.15 3.02
C VAL A 83 17.82 6.29 3.74
N PRO A 84 18.53 7.18 3.02
CA PRO A 84 19.28 8.26 3.63
C PRO A 84 18.37 9.36 4.16
N GLY A 85 18.70 9.88 5.35
CA GLY A 85 18.28 11.21 5.80
C GLY A 85 16.78 11.49 5.72
N LEU A 86 15.96 10.66 6.35
CA LEU A 86 14.54 10.96 6.49
C LEU A 86 14.38 12.24 7.31
N PRO A 87 13.68 13.27 6.80
CA PRO A 87 13.40 14.50 7.55
C PRO A 87 12.31 14.22 8.57
N LEU A 88 12.62 13.41 9.57
CA LEU A 88 11.72 13.06 10.66
C LEU A 88 12.06 13.93 11.86
N GLY A 89 11.25 14.96 12.09
CA GLY A 89 11.08 15.45 13.46
C GLY A 89 10.36 14.39 14.28
N ASP A 90 10.73 14.21 15.55
CA ASP A 90 9.94 13.45 16.52
C ASP A 90 8.50 14.03 16.55
N PRO A 91 7.44 13.22 16.74
CA PRO A 91 6.09 13.72 16.97
C PRO A 91 5.98 14.74 18.13
N SER A 92 6.97 14.79 19.02
CA SER A 92 7.11 15.78 20.11
C SER A 92 7.93 17.03 19.74
N GLY A 93 8.35 17.18 18.48
CA GLY A 93 9.13 18.34 17.99
C GLY A 93 10.61 18.32 18.36
N LYS A 94 11.11 17.25 18.99
CA LYS A 94 12.55 17.02 19.14
C LYS A 94 13.12 16.48 17.82
N GLU A 95 14.27 16.95 17.39
CA GLU A 95 14.99 16.22 16.35
C GLU A 95 15.32 14.84 16.94
N LEU A 96 14.93 13.76 16.25
CA LEU A 96 15.40 12.45 16.66
C LEU A 96 16.94 12.48 16.64
N PRO A 97 17.62 11.88 17.63
CA PRO A 97 19.04 11.61 17.53
C PRO A 97 19.26 10.44 16.56
N VAL A 98 18.81 10.57 15.31
CA VAL A 98 19.36 9.78 14.22
C VAL A 98 20.56 10.58 13.77
N GLU A 99 21.74 10.18 14.23
CA GLU A 99 23.03 10.62 13.69
C GLU A 99 23.05 10.43 12.17
N ARG A 100 22.48 11.37 11.38
CA ARG A 100 22.61 11.49 9.92
C ARG A 100 22.75 10.15 9.17
N GLY A 101 21.99 9.15 9.58
CA GLY A 101 22.26 7.75 9.29
C GLY A 101 21.19 7.21 8.37
N ALA A 102 21.60 6.41 7.38
CA ALA A 102 20.63 5.76 6.52
C ALA A 102 19.87 4.69 7.31
N LEU A 103 18.54 4.75 7.28
CA LEU A 103 17.70 3.73 7.89
C LEU A 103 17.51 2.57 6.91
N ARG A 104 17.74 1.35 7.38
CA ARG A 104 17.52 0.15 6.56
C ARG A 104 16.07 -0.27 6.62
N VAL A 105 15.47 -0.49 5.46
CA VAL A 105 14.12 -1.07 5.36
C VAL A 105 14.14 -2.48 5.96
N SER A 106 13.24 -2.79 6.89
CA SER A 106 13.02 -4.16 7.37
C SER A 106 11.88 -4.84 6.63
N ARG A 107 10.84 -4.06 6.32
CA ARG A 107 9.58 -4.58 5.82
C ARG A 107 8.90 -3.57 4.92
N VAL A 108 8.12 -4.09 3.99
CA VAL A 108 7.16 -3.32 3.21
C VAL A 108 5.76 -3.91 3.39
N ALA A 109 4.75 -3.06 3.49
CA ALA A 109 3.35 -3.46 3.58
C ALA A 109 2.50 -2.72 2.56
N ARG A 110 1.34 -3.33 2.27
CA ARG A 110 0.30 -2.76 1.44
C ARG A 110 -0.97 -2.63 2.27
N GLU A 111 -1.59 -1.47 2.22
CA GLU A 111 -2.78 -1.14 3.00
C GLU A 111 -3.94 -0.72 2.11
N VAL A 112 -5.16 -0.91 2.62
CA VAL A 112 -6.38 -0.31 2.05
C VAL A 112 -6.57 1.04 2.74
N ARG A 113 -6.74 2.12 1.97
CA ARG A 113 -7.01 3.47 2.49
C ARG A 113 -8.46 3.89 2.33
N GLU A 114 -9.04 3.57 1.18
CA GLU A 114 -10.46 3.80 0.90
C GLU A 114 -11.05 2.52 0.29
N GLY A 115 -12.30 2.21 0.65
CA GLY A 115 -13.04 1.05 0.15
C GLY A 115 -13.70 1.28 -1.22
N TYR A 116 -14.43 0.28 -1.69
CA TYR A 116 -15.22 0.37 -2.93
C TYR A 116 -16.27 1.50 -2.86
N PRO A 117 -16.61 2.20 -3.97
CA PRO A 117 -16.13 2.02 -5.36
C PRO A 117 -14.78 2.68 -5.66
N ASN A 118 -14.32 3.60 -4.81
CA ASN A 118 -13.06 4.32 -4.98
C ASN A 118 -11.94 3.62 -4.20
N ALA A 119 -11.75 2.32 -4.44
CA ALA A 119 -10.77 1.54 -3.69
C ALA A 119 -9.37 2.15 -3.87
N ARG A 120 -8.82 2.70 -2.78
CA ARG A 120 -7.48 3.27 -2.76
C ARG A 120 -6.56 2.42 -1.92
N VAL A 121 -5.33 2.27 -2.38
CA VAL A 121 -4.27 1.55 -1.68
C VAL A 121 -3.09 2.46 -1.40
N GLY A 122 -2.40 2.17 -0.30
CA GLY A 122 -1.12 2.77 0.06
C GLY A 122 -0.07 1.69 0.24
N PHE A 123 1.20 2.06 0.14
CA PHE A 123 2.33 1.22 0.46
C PHE A 123 3.17 1.88 1.54
N VAL A 124 3.74 1.07 2.40
CA VAL A 124 4.53 1.53 3.55
C VAL A 124 5.83 0.77 3.60
N ALA A 125 6.93 1.46 3.89
CA ALA A 125 8.21 0.86 4.25
C ALA A 125 8.54 1.18 5.71
N TYR A 126 8.88 0.14 6.47
CA TYR A 126 9.27 0.19 7.88
C TYR A 126 10.76 -0.06 8.03
N PHE A 127 11.33 0.36 9.16
CA PHE A 127 12.78 0.37 9.36
C PHE A 127 13.24 -0.60 10.45
N ALA A 128 14.38 -1.22 10.21
CA ALA A 128 14.96 -2.26 11.06
C ALA A 128 15.14 -1.88 12.55
N PRO A 129 15.53 -0.65 12.92
CA PRO A 129 15.65 -0.28 14.34
C PRO A 129 14.32 -0.35 15.12
N TYR A 130 13.18 -0.38 14.42
CA TYR A 130 11.84 -0.40 14.99
C TYR A 130 11.09 -1.70 14.69
N GLU A 131 11.77 -2.73 14.17
CA GLU A 131 11.13 -4.04 14.00
C GLU A 131 10.86 -4.65 15.38
N GLN A 132 9.61 -5.02 15.64
CA GLN A 132 9.09 -5.59 16.90
C GLN A 132 9.18 -4.67 18.14
N SER A 133 9.55 -3.39 18.00
CA SER A 133 9.64 -2.46 19.13
C SER A 133 8.28 -2.16 19.77
N GLU A 134 7.18 -2.46 19.09
CA GLU A 134 5.83 -2.27 19.60
C GLU A 134 5.37 -3.41 20.51
N PHE A 135 6.07 -4.55 20.48
CA PHE A 135 5.65 -5.76 21.19
C PHE A 135 6.34 -5.93 22.56
N PRO A 136 5.65 -6.55 23.54
CA PRO A 136 4.25 -6.95 23.51
C PRO A 136 3.31 -5.74 23.64
N MET A 137 2.15 -5.80 22.99
CA MET A 137 1.13 -4.76 23.03
C MET A 137 -0.22 -5.33 23.44
N ALA A 138 -0.94 -4.61 24.30
CA ALA A 138 -2.31 -4.92 24.67
C ALA A 138 -3.17 -3.67 24.50
N LEU A 139 -4.19 -3.75 23.66
CA LEU A 139 -5.10 -2.65 23.37
C LEU A 139 -6.53 -2.99 23.80
N PRO A 140 -7.29 -2.04 24.35
CA PRO A 140 -8.72 -2.23 24.54
C PRO A 140 -9.41 -2.32 23.17
N ALA A 141 -10.38 -3.22 23.04
CA ALA A 141 -11.27 -3.27 21.87
C ALA A 141 -12.71 -3.15 22.35
N GLY A 142 -13.53 -2.32 21.70
CA GLY A 142 -14.93 -2.10 22.09
C GLY A 142 -15.96 -2.76 21.18
N GLY A 143 -15.62 -3.88 20.56
CA GLY A 143 -16.56 -4.70 19.79
C GLY A 143 -17.54 -5.50 20.67
N ARG A 144 -18.59 -6.07 20.06
CA ARG A 144 -19.56 -6.93 20.76
C ARG A 144 -18.87 -8.18 21.32
N GLY A 145 -18.69 -8.25 22.63
CA GLY A 145 -18.15 -9.41 23.33
C GLY A 145 -16.63 -9.52 23.34
N ILE A 146 -15.92 -8.51 22.82
CA ILE A 146 -14.46 -8.43 22.84
C ILE A 146 -14.06 -7.40 23.90
N ALA A 147 -13.05 -7.71 24.70
CA ALA A 147 -12.53 -6.78 25.71
C ALA A 147 -11.12 -6.29 25.37
N ARG A 148 -10.26 -7.17 24.82
CA ARG A 148 -8.84 -6.88 24.64
C ARG A 148 -8.27 -7.55 23.41
N VAL A 149 -7.34 -6.86 22.76
CA VAL A 149 -6.47 -7.41 21.72
C VAL A 149 -5.05 -7.43 22.24
N GLU A 150 -4.40 -8.58 22.16
CA GLU A 150 -3.00 -8.80 22.49
C GLU A 150 -2.23 -9.07 21.20
N LEU A 151 -1.09 -8.39 21.03
CA LEU A 151 -0.25 -8.45 19.86
C LEU A 151 1.19 -8.70 20.31
N ASP A 152 1.84 -9.68 19.71
CA ASP A 152 3.23 -10.02 19.98
C ASP A 152 3.96 -10.49 18.72
N GLY A 153 5.20 -10.97 18.87
CA GLY A 153 5.98 -11.47 17.74
C GLY A 153 5.39 -12.71 17.05
N ALA A 154 4.48 -13.44 17.71
CA ALA A 154 3.84 -14.63 17.14
C ALA A 154 2.55 -14.28 16.38
N GLY A 155 1.76 -13.32 16.87
CA GLY A 155 0.53 -12.95 16.19
C GLY A 155 -0.41 -12.06 16.99
N VAL A 156 -1.70 -12.29 16.76
CA VAL A 156 -2.82 -11.56 17.34
C VAL A 156 -3.66 -12.54 18.16
N ARG A 157 -4.02 -12.14 19.38
CA ARG A 157 -5.00 -12.82 20.21
C ARG A 157 -6.07 -11.84 20.65
N VAL A 158 -7.32 -12.24 20.57
CA VAL A 158 -8.47 -11.42 20.93
C VAL A 158 -9.21 -12.13 22.03
N LEU A 159 -9.38 -11.43 23.16
CA LEU A 159 -9.98 -11.98 24.36
C LEU A 159 -11.36 -11.36 24.60
N ALA A 160 -12.29 -12.21 25.02
CA ALA A 160 -13.61 -11.78 25.47
C ALA A 160 -13.56 -11.18 26.88
N ALA A 161 -14.69 -10.64 27.34
CA ALA A 161 -14.80 -10.01 28.67
C ALA A 161 -14.51 -10.96 29.85
N ASP A 162 -14.73 -12.27 29.67
CA ASP A 162 -14.41 -13.30 30.65
C ASP A 162 -12.95 -13.79 30.58
N GLY A 163 -12.14 -13.21 29.68
CA GLY A 163 -10.75 -13.59 29.45
C GLY A 163 -10.56 -14.81 28.55
N SER A 164 -11.64 -15.43 28.05
CA SER A 164 -11.55 -16.54 27.09
C SER A 164 -11.05 -16.06 25.73
N LEU A 165 -10.41 -16.97 24.98
CA LEU A 165 -9.93 -16.69 23.63
C LEU A 165 -11.12 -16.65 22.67
N ALA A 166 -11.41 -15.48 22.12
CA ALA A 166 -12.48 -15.27 21.16
C ALA A 166 -11.99 -15.48 19.71
N TRP A 167 -10.75 -15.07 19.42
CA TRP A 167 -10.16 -15.18 18.08
C TRP A 167 -8.64 -15.07 18.15
N ASP A 168 -7.93 -15.75 17.23
CA ASP A 168 -6.48 -15.69 17.11
C ASP A 168 -6.02 -15.76 15.65
N ALA A 169 -4.83 -15.22 15.38
CA ALA A 169 -4.14 -15.40 14.11
C ALA A 169 -2.62 -15.31 14.29
N ALA A 170 -1.88 -16.25 13.70
CA ALA A 170 -0.45 -16.05 13.45
C ALA A 170 -0.28 -14.98 12.36
N TRP A 171 0.83 -14.22 12.40
CA TRP A 171 1.08 -13.17 11.39
C TRP A 171 1.07 -13.68 9.95
N ALA A 172 1.52 -14.92 9.72
CA ALA A 172 1.52 -15.56 8.41
C ALA A 172 0.11 -15.76 7.83
N ASP A 173 -0.90 -15.94 8.69
CA ASP A 173 -2.29 -16.19 8.30
C ASP A 173 -3.19 -14.97 8.48
N CYS A 174 -2.72 -13.93 9.19
CA CYS A 174 -3.46 -12.72 9.49
C CYS A 174 -3.58 -11.84 8.24
N LYS A 175 -4.78 -11.82 7.64
CA LYS A 175 -5.12 -10.95 6.50
C LYS A 175 -5.88 -9.73 6.99
N VAL A 176 -5.52 -8.54 6.50
CA VAL A 176 -6.02 -7.26 7.02
C VAL A 176 -6.59 -6.38 5.92
N ALA A 177 -7.76 -5.78 6.18
CA ALA A 177 -8.39 -4.78 5.35
C ALA A 177 -8.93 -3.63 6.20
N GLY A 178 -8.32 -2.45 6.05
CA GLY A 178 -8.83 -1.20 6.61
C GLY A 178 -10.01 -0.66 5.81
N ARG A 179 -11.13 -0.38 6.48
CA ARG A 179 -12.25 0.42 5.95
C ARG A 179 -12.41 1.69 6.77
N GLU A 180 -13.16 2.65 6.24
CA GLU A 180 -13.45 3.91 6.92
C GLU A 180 -14.09 3.70 8.31
N ALA A 181 -15.00 2.74 8.46
CA ALA A 181 -15.68 2.47 9.73
C ALA A 181 -15.13 1.28 10.52
N THR A 182 -14.48 0.31 9.86
CA THR A 182 -14.06 -0.95 10.50
C THR A 182 -12.67 -1.39 10.07
N ILE A 183 -12.00 -2.17 10.92
CA ILE A 183 -10.79 -2.92 10.58
C ILE A 183 -11.18 -4.39 10.50
N ARG A 184 -11.07 -4.99 9.31
CA ARG A 184 -11.38 -6.39 9.06
C ARG A 184 -10.11 -7.22 9.13
N VAL A 185 -10.14 -8.29 9.92
CA VAL A 185 -9.06 -9.28 9.99
C VAL A 185 -9.60 -10.69 9.71
N HIS A 186 -8.77 -11.54 9.12
CA HIS A 186 -9.12 -12.92 8.80
C HIS A 186 -7.93 -13.84 9.05
N ASN A 187 -8.15 -14.97 9.73
CA ASN A 187 -7.08 -15.90 10.15
C ASN A 187 -6.99 -17.17 9.29
N GLY A 188 -7.66 -17.19 8.14
CA GLY A 188 -7.80 -18.37 7.28
C GLY A 188 -9.04 -19.22 7.55
N ARG A 189 -9.65 -19.08 8.74
CA ARG A 189 -10.82 -19.86 9.19
C ARG A 189 -12.05 -18.98 9.44
N SER A 190 -11.87 -17.84 10.07
CA SER A 190 -12.93 -16.92 10.43
C SER A 190 -12.48 -15.46 10.30
N GLN A 191 -13.46 -14.59 10.05
CA GLN A 191 -13.30 -13.14 10.01
C GLN A 191 -13.66 -12.54 11.37
N LEU A 192 -12.94 -11.47 11.75
CA LEU A 192 -13.28 -10.59 12.85
C LEU A 192 -13.31 -9.13 12.36
N GLU A 193 -14.20 -8.32 12.93
CA GLU A 193 -14.31 -6.89 12.63
C GLU A 193 -14.13 -6.07 13.91
N PHE A 194 -13.26 -5.06 13.84
CA PHE A 194 -13.14 -4.03 14.87
C PHE A 194 -13.85 -2.76 14.39
N GLU A 195 -14.86 -2.31 15.11
CA GLU A 195 -15.54 -1.04 14.88
C GLU A 195 -14.63 0.10 15.41
N ARG A 196 -14.27 1.07 14.56
CA ARG A 196 -13.29 2.12 14.91
C ARG A 196 -13.82 3.08 15.96
N ASP A 197 -15.11 3.42 15.90
CA ASP A 197 -15.82 4.25 16.87
C ASP A 197 -15.83 3.65 18.27
N ARG A 198 -15.71 2.32 18.37
CA ARG A 198 -15.66 1.60 19.64
C ARG A 198 -14.27 1.14 20.04
N THR A 199 -13.26 1.28 19.19
CA THR A 199 -11.90 0.84 19.47
C THR A 199 -11.04 2.07 19.76
N PRO A 200 -10.75 2.39 21.04
CA PRO A 200 -10.08 3.65 21.41
C PRO A 200 -8.78 3.88 20.64
N ASP A 201 -7.95 2.84 20.54
CA ASP A 201 -6.64 2.88 19.89
C ASP A 201 -6.67 2.26 18.48
N HIS A 202 -7.78 2.40 17.75
CA HIS A 202 -7.96 1.77 16.44
C HIS A 202 -6.86 2.10 15.43
N ARG A 203 -6.29 3.32 15.47
CA ARG A 203 -5.20 3.71 14.57
C ARG A 203 -3.93 2.91 14.84
N THR A 204 -3.52 2.83 16.10
CA THR A 204 -2.38 2.01 16.53
C THR A 204 -2.62 0.53 16.22
N LEU A 205 -3.81 0.02 16.52
CA LEU A 205 -4.21 -1.35 16.20
C LEU A 205 -4.07 -1.63 14.70
N GLU A 206 -4.66 -0.78 13.85
CA GLU A 206 -4.58 -0.94 12.40
C GLU A 206 -3.15 -0.86 11.89
N ALA A 207 -2.35 0.10 12.36
CA ALA A 207 -0.97 0.28 11.96
C ALA A 207 -0.13 -0.99 12.20
N VAL A 208 -0.28 -1.60 13.37
CA VAL A 208 0.42 -2.84 13.73
C VAL A 208 -0.12 -4.02 12.91
N LEU A 209 -1.44 -4.14 12.75
CA LEU A 209 -2.06 -5.18 11.93
C LEU A 209 -1.60 -5.09 10.47
N VAL A 210 -1.54 -3.89 9.89
CA VAL A 210 -1.06 -3.64 8.52
C VAL A 210 0.44 -3.95 8.40
N LYS A 211 1.24 -3.56 9.40
CA LYS A 211 2.69 -3.81 9.39
C LYS A 211 2.99 -5.31 9.33
N TYR A 212 2.38 -6.12 10.19
CA TYR A 212 2.75 -7.53 10.33
C TYR A 212 1.83 -8.51 9.58
N GLY A 213 0.60 -8.12 9.29
CA GLY A 213 -0.36 -8.91 8.51
C GLY A 213 -0.17 -8.80 7.00
N SER A 214 -1.01 -9.52 6.27
CA SER A 214 -1.04 -9.54 4.80
C SER A 214 -2.23 -8.75 4.25
N TYR A 215 -2.00 -8.00 3.17
CA TYR A 215 -3.04 -7.24 2.49
C TYR A 215 -4.24 -8.11 2.06
N TRP A 216 -5.45 -7.67 2.38
CA TRP A 216 -6.68 -8.37 2.00
C TRP A 216 -7.61 -7.52 1.10
N PRO A 217 -7.63 -7.77 -0.23
CA PRO A 217 -8.44 -6.98 -1.15
C PRO A 217 -9.95 -7.24 -1.03
N MET A 218 -10.37 -8.46 -0.64
CA MET A 218 -11.80 -8.84 -0.57
C MET A 218 -12.51 -8.28 0.66
N GLY A 219 -11.79 -7.66 1.58
CA GLY A 219 -12.39 -6.79 2.58
C GLY A 219 -13.02 -5.53 1.98
N ALA A 220 -13.19 -5.38 0.65
CA ALA A 220 -13.76 -4.21 -0.04
C ALA A 220 -15.16 -4.40 -0.64
N VAL A 221 -15.82 -5.57 -0.49
CA VAL A 221 -17.24 -5.78 -0.87
C VAL A 221 -18.20 -5.46 0.26
#